data_AF-P32970-F1
#
_entry.id   AF-P32970-F1
#
_cell.length_a   1.000
_cell.length_b   1.000
_cell.length_c   1.000
_cell.angle_alpha   90.00
_cell.angle_beta   90.00
_cell.angle_gamma   90.00
#
_symmetry.space_group_name_H-M   'P 1'
#
loop_
_entity.id
_entity.type
_entity.pdbx_description
1 polymer ?
#
loop_
_entity_poly.entity_id
_entity_poly.type
_entity_poly.pdbx_seq_one_letter_code
_entity_poly.pdbx_strand_id
1 'polypeptide(L)'
;MPEEGSGCSVRRRPYGCVLRAALVPLVAGLVICLVVCIQRFAQAQQQLPLESLGWDVAELQLNHTGPQQDPRLYWQGGPALGRSFLHGPELDKGQLRIHRDGIYMVHIQVTLAICSSTTASRHHPTTLAVGICSPASRSISLLRLSFHQGCTIASQRLTPLARGDTLCTNLTGTLLPSRNTDETFFGVQWVRP
;
A
#
# COMPACT_ATOMS: atom_id res chain seq x y z
N MET A 1 -35.83 23.70 83.65
CA MET A 1 -36.70 22.52 83.67
C MET A 1 -38.06 22.95 83.12
N PRO A 2 -38.65 22.37 82.06
CA PRO A 2 -38.17 21.40 81.06
C PRO A 2 -38.05 22.02 79.64
N GLU A 3 -37.53 21.23 78.69
CA GLU A 3 -37.17 21.60 77.31
C GLU A 3 -38.35 21.69 76.33
N GLU A 4 -38.30 22.69 75.44
CA GLU A 4 -39.09 22.78 74.22
C GLU A 4 -38.16 22.79 73.00
N GLY A 5 -38.31 21.76 72.17
CA GLY A 5 -38.44 21.85 70.70
C GLY A 5 -37.25 22.35 69.87
N SER A 6 -36.74 21.49 68.99
CA SER A 6 -36.38 21.92 67.63
C SER A 6 -36.26 20.74 66.68
N GLY A 7 -37.30 20.53 65.87
CA GLY A 7 -37.28 19.60 64.75
C GLY A 7 -36.36 20.12 63.63
N CYS A 8 -35.45 19.27 63.15
CA CYS A 8 -34.56 19.61 62.05
C CYS A 8 -35.33 19.83 60.74
N SER A 9 -35.22 21.05 60.20
CA SER A 9 -35.67 21.39 58.85
C SER A 9 -34.67 20.88 57.81
N VAL A 10 -35.09 19.90 57.01
CA VAL A 10 -34.30 19.37 55.89
C VAL A 10 -34.31 20.38 54.73
N ARG A 11 -33.21 21.11 54.56
CA ARG A 11 -33.01 22.10 53.50
C ARG A 11 -32.79 21.41 52.15
N ARG A 12 -33.86 21.25 51.34
CA ARG A 12 -33.76 20.85 49.91
C ARG A 12 -32.88 21.85 49.15
N ARG A 13 -31.63 21.48 48.86
CA ARG A 13 -30.74 22.20 47.93
C ARG A 13 -31.28 22.07 46.49
N PRO A 14 -31.23 23.14 45.67
CA PRO A 14 -31.79 23.11 44.32
C PRO A 14 -30.89 22.28 43.40
N TYR A 15 -31.43 21.17 42.88
CA TYR A 15 -30.76 20.28 41.92
C TYR A 15 -30.19 21.04 40.70
N GLY A 16 -30.76 22.20 40.33
CA GLY A 16 -30.26 23.03 39.23
C GLY A 16 -28.84 23.59 39.43
N CYS A 17 -28.43 23.91 40.67
CA CYS A 17 -27.06 24.36 40.93
C CYS A 17 -26.06 23.22 40.81
N VAL A 18 -26.44 22.01 41.23
CA VAL A 18 -25.58 20.81 41.12
C VAL A 18 -25.43 20.40 39.67
N LEU A 19 -26.50 20.47 38.87
CA LEU A 19 -26.46 20.14 37.45
C LEU A 19 -25.57 21.11 36.66
N ARG A 20 -25.69 22.43 36.91
CA ARG A 20 -24.79 23.42 36.29
C ARG A 20 -23.34 23.26 36.76
N ALA A 21 -23.12 22.96 38.03
CA ALA A 21 -21.79 22.73 38.58
C ALA A 21 -21.15 21.43 38.04
N ALA A 22 -21.94 20.42 37.67
CA ALA A 22 -21.45 19.18 37.05
C ALA A 22 -21.25 19.31 35.53
N LEU A 23 -22.01 20.17 34.86
CA LEU A 23 -21.90 20.37 33.41
C LEU A 23 -20.58 21.06 33.02
N VAL A 24 -20.12 22.02 33.83
CA VAL A 24 -18.85 22.74 33.59
C VAL A 24 -17.63 21.80 33.54
N PRO A 25 -17.36 20.94 34.54
CA PRO A 25 -16.22 20.02 34.48
C PRO A 25 -16.40 18.95 33.40
N LEU A 26 -17.64 18.55 33.06
CA LEU A 26 -17.89 17.60 31.97
C LEU A 26 -17.50 18.20 30.60
N VAL A 27 -17.93 19.42 30.31
CA VAL A 27 -17.57 20.13 29.08
C VAL A 27 -16.07 20.42 29.05
N ALA A 28 -15.47 20.86 30.17
CA ALA A 28 -14.03 21.06 30.27
C ALA A 28 -13.26 19.75 30.02
N GLY A 29 -13.70 18.63 30.59
CA GLY A 29 -13.11 17.32 30.36
C GLY A 29 -13.22 16.87 28.89
N LEU A 30 -14.35 17.10 28.24
CA LEU A 30 -14.54 16.79 26.82
C LEU A 30 -13.61 17.65 25.93
N VAL A 31 -13.50 18.95 26.22
CA VAL A 31 -12.62 19.87 25.49
C VAL A 31 -11.15 19.46 25.68
N ILE A 32 -10.73 19.15 26.90
CA ILE A 32 -9.37 18.67 27.20
C ILE A 32 -9.11 17.35 26.46
N CYS A 33 -10.05 16.41 26.49
CA CYS A 33 -9.94 15.14 25.77
C CYS A 33 -9.80 15.36 24.26
N LEU A 34 -10.62 16.23 23.67
CA LEU A 34 -10.54 16.58 22.25
C LEU A 34 -9.20 17.23 21.91
N VAL A 35 -8.73 18.19 22.71
CA VAL A 35 -7.43 18.85 22.52
C VAL A 35 -6.28 17.84 22.62
N VAL A 36 -6.31 16.94 23.61
CA VAL A 36 -5.30 15.88 23.76
C VAL A 36 -5.34 14.91 22.59
N CYS A 37 -6.52 14.51 22.11
CA CYS A 37 -6.67 13.64 20.94
C CYS A 37 -6.14 14.30 19.68
N ILE A 38 -6.46 15.57 19.44
CA ILE A 38 -5.96 16.33 18.29
C ILE A 38 -4.45 16.51 18.37
N GLN A 39 -3.90 16.82 19.56
CA GLN A 39 -2.46 16.93 19.76
C GLN A 39 -1.75 15.59 19.53
N ARG A 40 -2.31 14.47 20.01
CA ARG A 40 -1.77 13.12 19.78
C ARG A 40 -1.79 12.76 18.29
N PHE A 41 -2.87 13.08 17.57
CA PHE A 41 -2.97 12.88 16.13
C PHE A 41 -1.98 13.76 15.35
N ALA A 42 -1.86 15.04 15.71
CA ALA A 42 -0.92 15.96 15.10
C ALA A 42 0.53 15.54 15.36
N GLN A 43 0.85 15.10 16.59
CA GLN A 43 2.17 14.61 16.95
C GLN A 43 2.49 13.29 16.24
N ALA A 44 1.52 12.38 16.09
CA ALA A 44 1.68 11.16 15.28
C ALA A 44 1.92 11.47 13.79
N GLN A 45 1.26 12.51 13.24
CA GLN A 45 1.55 12.99 11.89
C GLN A 45 2.90 13.70 11.78
N GLN A 46 3.32 14.48 12.79
CA GLN A 46 4.62 15.17 12.80
C GLN A 46 5.81 14.23 13.06
N GLN A 47 5.57 13.06 13.65
CA GLN A 47 6.57 12.00 13.81
C GLN A 47 6.77 11.16 12.54
N LEU A 48 5.90 11.26 11.52
CA LEU A 48 6.32 10.89 10.17
C LEU A 48 7.30 11.97 9.71
N PRO A 49 8.60 11.68 9.54
CA PRO A 49 9.54 12.69 9.11
C PRO A 49 9.16 13.06 7.67
N LEU A 50 8.46 14.18 7.52
CA LEU A 50 8.08 14.74 6.22
C LEU A 50 9.34 15.09 5.38
N GLU A 51 10.49 15.21 6.04
CA GLU A 51 11.82 15.46 5.46
C GLU A 51 12.72 14.22 5.32
N SER A 52 12.34 13.06 5.88
CA SER A 52 12.89 11.76 5.47
C SER A 52 11.91 10.99 4.59
N LEU A 53 10.91 11.69 4.05
CA LEU A 53 9.89 11.18 3.12
C LEU A 53 10.53 10.96 1.74
N GLY A 54 11.64 10.22 1.69
CA GLY A 54 12.13 9.61 0.46
C GLY A 54 10.94 8.89 -0.13
N TRP A 55 10.48 9.39 -1.28
CA TRP A 55 9.40 8.80 -2.04
C TRP A 55 9.97 7.48 -2.53
N ASP A 56 9.70 6.41 -1.78
CA ASP A 56 9.98 5.05 -2.22
C ASP A 56 9.05 4.79 -3.40
N VAL A 57 9.54 5.04 -4.61
CA VAL A 57 8.77 4.97 -5.84
C VAL A 57 9.65 4.44 -6.96
N ALA A 58 9.09 3.55 -7.77
CA ALA A 58 9.75 3.01 -8.95
C ALA A 58 8.74 2.87 -10.09
N GLU A 59 9.15 3.26 -11.28
CA GLU A 59 8.46 2.98 -12.54
C GLU A 59 9.47 2.29 -13.45
N LEU A 60 9.20 1.05 -13.84
CA LEU A 60 10.14 0.18 -14.51
C LEU A 60 9.62 -0.24 -15.87
N GLN A 61 10.54 -0.37 -16.82
CA GLN A 61 10.24 -0.88 -18.16
C GLN A 61 10.78 -2.29 -18.31
N LEU A 62 10.14 -3.06 -19.18
CA LEU A 62 10.57 -4.42 -19.46
C LEU A 62 11.93 -4.42 -20.16
N ASN A 63 12.85 -5.25 -19.65
CA ASN A 63 14.10 -5.54 -20.32
C ASN A 63 13.92 -6.70 -21.32
N HIS A 64 13.97 -6.38 -22.60
CA HIS A 64 13.84 -7.35 -23.70
C HIS A 64 15.12 -8.16 -23.98
N THR A 65 16.23 -7.88 -23.27
CA THR A 65 17.50 -8.61 -23.42
C THR A 65 17.64 -9.80 -22.46
N GLY A 66 16.63 -10.04 -21.62
CA GLY A 66 16.62 -11.18 -20.69
C GLY A 66 16.51 -12.55 -21.38
N PRO A 67 16.77 -13.64 -20.65
CA PRO A 67 16.65 -14.99 -21.17
C PRO A 67 15.21 -15.28 -21.61
N GLN A 68 15.01 -15.54 -22.90
CA GLN A 68 13.68 -15.76 -23.50
C GLN A 68 12.97 -17.03 -22.99
N GLN A 69 13.70 -17.95 -22.34
CA GLN A 69 13.17 -19.20 -21.81
C GLN A 69 12.75 -19.12 -20.33
N ASP A 70 13.01 -18.00 -19.65
CA ASP A 70 12.54 -17.79 -18.29
C ASP A 70 11.13 -17.16 -18.33
N PRO A 71 10.11 -17.73 -17.67
CA PRO A 71 8.83 -17.04 -17.50
C PRO A 71 8.97 -15.73 -16.72
N ARG A 72 10.08 -15.51 -16.01
CA ARG A 72 10.33 -14.29 -15.25
C ARG A 72 10.58 -13.11 -16.18
N LEU A 73 9.85 -12.03 -15.92
CA LEU A 73 10.12 -10.76 -16.58
C LEU A 73 11.24 -10.03 -15.82
N TYR A 74 12.18 -9.49 -16.59
CA TYR A 74 13.31 -8.73 -16.07
C TYR A 74 13.05 -7.25 -16.30
N TRP A 75 13.17 -6.45 -15.27
CA TRP A 75 12.89 -5.02 -15.33
C TRP A 75 14.17 -4.21 -15.38
N GLN A 76 14.06 -3.02 -15.95
CA GLN A 76 15.08 -1.99 -15.96
C GLN A 76 14.45 -0.65 -15.60
N GLY A 77 15.22 0.18 -14.91
CA GLY A 77 14.77 1.48 -14.45
C GLY A 77 15.92 2.48 -14.48
N GLY A 78 15.59 3.74 -14.76
CA GLY A 78 16.53 4.83 -14.78
C GLY A 78 16.13 5.94 -15.76
N PRO A 79 16.63 7.16 -15.54
CA PRO A 79 16.21 8.33 -16.32
C PRO A 79 16.55 8.24 -17.82
N ALA A 80 17.46 7.34 -18.22
CA ALA A 80 17.80 7.12 -19.62
C ALA A 80 16.73 6.33 -20.40
N LEU A 81 15.79 5.68 -19.72
CA LEU A 81 14.77 4.80 -20.30
C LEU A 81 13.40 5.50 -20.33
N GLY A 82 13.37 6.75 -20.81
CA GLY A 82 12.14 7.53 -20.93
C GLY A 82 11.46 7.83 -19.60
N ARG A 83 10.25 7.30 -19.38
CA ARG A 83 9.42 7.55 -18.19
C ARG A 83 9.76 6.66 -16.99
N SER A 84 10.79 5.81 -17.10
CA SER A 84 11.20 4.94 -15.99
C SER A 84 12.06 5.71 -14.98
N PHE A 85 11.92 5.38 -13.70
CA PHE A 85 12.71 5.96 -12.61
C PHE A 85 12.73 5.02 -11.39
N LEU A 86 13.69 5.24 -10.50
CA LEU A 86 13.91 4.43 -9.31
C LEU A 86 14.40 5.33 -8.17
N HIS A 87 13.58 5.45 -7.12
CA HIS A 87 13.88 6.24 -5.93
C HIS A 87 13.53 5.43 -4.68
N GLY A 88 14.51 4.97 -3.92
CA GLY A 88 14.30 4.17 -2.70
C GLY A 88 14.53 2.67 -2.93
N PRO A 89 13.63 1.94 -3.62
CA PRO A 89 13.85 0.55 -4.00
C PRO A 89 15.08 0.36 -4.89
N GLU A 90 15.59 -0.86 -4.96
CA GLU A 90 16.69 -1.23 -5.84
C GLU A 90 16.30 -2.35 -6.82
N LEU A 91 17.00 -2.43 -7.96
CA LEU A 91 16.91 -3.57 -8.85
C LEU A 91 18.04 -4.56 -8.57
N ASP A 92 17.70 -5.77 -8.12
CA ASP A 92 18.62 -6.90 -8.02
C ASP A 92 18.30 -7.89 -9.15
N LYS A 93 19.21 -8.02 -10.13
CA LYS A 93 19.05 -8.90 -11.31
C LYS A 93 17.69 -8.70 -12.01
N GLY A 94 17.28 -7.45 -12.18
CA GLY A 94 16.02 -7.07 -12.82
C GLY A 94 14.76 -7.35 -12.00
N GLN A 95 14.91 -7.70 -10.72
CA GLN A 95 13.81 -7.86 -9.77
C GLN A 95 13.85 -6.73 -8.75
N LEU A 96 12.69 -6.26 -8.31
CA LEU A 96 12.59 -5.07 -7.48
C LEU A 96 12.68 -5.43 -6.00
N ARG A 97 13.66 -4.89 -5.28
CA ARG A 97 13.88 -5.15 -3.87
C ARG A 97 13.52 -3.94 -3.02
N ILE A 98 12.79 -4.22 -1.94
CA ILE A 98 12.19 -3.25 -1.03
C ILE A 98 13.13 -2.98 0.15
N HIS A 99 13.34 -1.70 0.46
CA HIS A 99 14.29 -1.26 1.51
C HIS A 99 13.61 -0.69 2.75
N ARG A 100 12.33 -0.34 2.60
CA ARG A 100 11.52 0.28 3.64
C ARG A 100 10.25 -0.54 3.86
N ASP A 101 9.91 -0.75 5.12
CA ASP A 101 8.66 -1.41 5.47
C ASP A 101 7.46 -0.49 5.18
N GLY A 102 6.34 -1.08 4.79
CA GLY A 102 5.06 -0.38 4.75
C GLY A 102 4.07 -0.98 3.77
N ILE A 103 3.00 -0.23 3.52
CA ILE A 103 2.02 -0.52 2.48
C ILE A 103 2.47 0.18 1.20
N TYR A 104 2.67 -0.62 0.15
CA TYR A 104 2.96 -0.14 -1.19
C TYR A 104 1.74 -0.30 -2.10
N MET A 105 1.51 0.67 -2.98
CA MET A 105 0.72 0.47 -4.19
C MET A 105 1.64 -0.18 -5.22
N VAL A 106 1.28 -1.39 -5.65
CA VAL A 106 1.99 -2.11 -6.71
C VAL A 106 1.10 -2.07 -7.94
N HIS A 107 1.64 -1.60 -9.08
CA HIS A 107 0.91 -1.55 -10.35
C HIS A 107 1.70 -2.22 -11.46
N ILE A 108 0.98 -2.85 -12.38
CA ILE A 108 1.57 -3.53 -13.53
C ILE A 108 0.64 -3.42 -14.73
N GLN A 109 1.23 -3.24 -15.91
CA GLN A 109 0.56 -3.42 -17.19
C GLN A 109 1.45 -4.26 -18.10
N VAL A 110 0.85 -5.23 -18.78
CA VAL A 110 1.54 -6.05 -19.77
C VAL A 110 0.66 -6.16 -21.00
N THR A 111 1.26 -5.88 -22.16
CA THR A 111 0.64 -6.08 -23.47
C THR A 111 1.39 -7.16 -24.22
N LEU A 112 0.69 -8.07 -24.88
CA LEU A 112 1.28 -9.16 -25.66
C LEU A 112 1.65 -8.69 -27.08
N ALA A 113 2.78 -9.14 -27.60
CA ALA A 113 3.25 -8.80 -28.94
C ALA A 113 2.35 -9.37 -30.05
N ILE A 114 1.88 -10.61 -29.84
CA ILE A 114 0.99 -11.31 -30.77
C ILE A 114 -0.26 -11.70 -29.99
N CYS A 115 -1.36 -11.07 -30.34
CA CYS A 115 -2.66 -11.34 -29.76
C CYS A 115 -3.56 -11.99 -30.81
N SER A 116 -3.21 -13.22 -31.19
CA SER A 116 -4.05 -14.00 -32.10
C SER A 116 -4.87 -14.98 -31.27
N SER A 117 -6.19 -14.91 -31.39
CA SER A 117 -7.18 -15.81 -30.78
C SER A 117 -7.16 -17.23 -31.37
N THR A 118 -5.96 -17.74 -31.68
CA THR A 118 -5.77 -19.08 -32.20
C THR A 118 -6.17 -20.10 -31.14
N THR A 119 -6.77 -21.20 -31.55
CA THR A 119 -7.18 -22.31 -30.67
C THR A 119 -6.03 -22.82 -29.79
N ALA A 120 -4.77 -22.67 -30.22
CA ALA A 120 -3.60 -23.00 -29.43
C ALA A 120 -3.49 -22.20 -28.11
N SER A 121 -3.87 -20.91 -28.09
CA SER A 121 -3.84 -20.10 -26.86
C SER A 121 -4.95 -20.47 -25.88
N ARG A 122 -5.99 -21.20 -26.32
CA ARG A 122 -7.05 -21.71 -25.43
C ARG A 122 -6.58 -22.86 -24.55
N HIS A 123 -5.58 -23.64 -24.99
CA HIS A 123 -5.10 -24.79 -24.23
C HIS A 123 -4.09 -24.42 -23.13
N HIS A 124 -3.34 -23.33 -23.32
CA HIS A 124 -2.36 -22.84 -22.34
C HIS A 124 -2.55 -21.34 -22.15
N PRO A 125 -3.47 -20.93 -21.27
CA PRO A 125 -3.76 -19.51 -21.09
C PRO A 125 -2.50 -18.79 -20.60
N THR A 126 -2.16 -17.69 -21.26
CA THR A 126 -1.09 -16.81 -20.80
C THR A 126 -1.53 -16.16 -19.49
N THR A 127 -0.75 -16.31 -18.42
CA THR A 127 -1.03 -15.72 -17.12
C THR A 127 0.12 -14.86 -16.64
N LEU A 128 -0.21 -13.67 -16.14
CA LEU A 128 0.72 -12.77 -15.48
C LEU A 128 0.57 -12.95 -13.97
N ALA A 129 1.67 -13.17 -13.28
CA ALA A 129 1.73 -13.23 -11.84
C ALA A 129 2.70 -12.18 -11.30
N VAL A 130 2.34 -11.55 -10.19
CA VAL A 130 3.23 -10.72 -9.37
C VAL A 130 3.30 -11.36 -8.00
N GLY A 131 4.50 -11.47 -7.44
CA GLY A 131 4.69 -12.12 -6.15
C GLY A 131 5.98 -11.70 -5.45
N ILE A 132 6.11 -12.09 -4.19
CA ILE A 132 7.35 -12.01 -3.44
C ILE A 132 8.12 -13.31 -3.71
N CYS A 133 9.38 -13.19 -4.15
CA CYS A 133 10.24 -14.31 -4.52
C CYS A 133 11.49 -14.44 -3.64
N SER A 134 11.82 -13.40 -2.87
CA SER A 134 12.85 -13.44 -1.84
C SER A 134 12.30 -12.84 -0.54
N PRO A 135 12.58 -13.47 0.63
CA PRO A 135 13.38 -14.68 0.80
C PRO A 135 12.70 -15.92 0.18
N ALA A 136 13.48 -16.82 -0.42
CA ALA A 136 12.96 -17.99 -1.13
C ALA A 136 12.12 -18.93 -0.24
N SER A 137 12.30 -18.85 1.09
CA SER A 137 11.51 -19.57 2.10
C SER A 137 10.04 -19.12 2.17
N ARG A 138 9.69 -17.95 1.61
CA ARG A 138 8.35 -17.38 1.66
C ARG A 138 7.96 -16.77 0.33
N SER A 139 7.79 -17.61 -0.70
CA SER A 139 7.21 -17.11 -1.95
C SER A 139 5.71 -16.90 -1.80
N ILE A 140 5.23 -15.69 -2.14
CA ILE A 140 3.83 -15.29 -1.99
C ILE A 140 3.32 -14.76 -3.33
N SER A 141 2.18 -15.26 -3.81
CA SER A 141 1.49 -14.65 -4.96
C SER A 141 0.65 -13.46 -4.50
N LEU A 142 0.95 -12.27 -5.02
CA LEU A 142 0.23 -11.03 -4.74
C LEU A 142 -0.87 -10.79 -5.77
N LEU A 143 -0.64 -11.17 -7.02
CA LEU A 143 -1.56 -10.99 -8.13
C LEU A 143 -1.39 -12.16 -9.11
N ARG A 144 -2.50 -12.63 -9.68
CA ARG A 144 -2.50 -13.55 -10.80
C ARG A 144 -3.64 -13.21 -11.75
N LEU A 145 -3.30 -12.83 -12.97
CA LEU A 145 -4.23 -12.37 -13.99
C LEU A 145 -4.10 -13.25 -15.23
N SER A 146 -5.22 -13.53 -15.87
CA SER A 146 -5.28 -14.23 -17.15
C SER A 146 -5.62 -13.23 -18.25
N PHE A 147 -4.94 -13.33 -19.39
CA PHE A 147 -5.27 -12.50 -20.56
C PHE A 147 -6.63 -12.88 -21.17
N HIS A 148 -7.10 -14.12 -20.96
CA HIS A 148 -8.32 -14.65 -21.58
C HIS A 148 -8.33 -14.41 -23.10
N GLN A 149 -9.19 -13.53 -23.59
CA GLN A 149 -9.29 -13.14 -25.01
C GLN A 149 -8.70 -11.74 -25.28
N GLY A 150 -8.16 -11.08 -24.27
CA GLY A 150 -7.55 -9.76 -24.36
C GLY A 150 -6.05 -9.81 -24.63
N CYS A 151 -5.50 -8.69 -25.08
CA CYS A 151 -4.09 -8.53 -25.40
C CYS A 151 -3.31 -7.79 -24.32
N THR A 152 -4.03 -7.05 -23.48
CA THR A 152 -3.47 -6.19 -22.45
C THR A 152 -4.19 -6.47 -21.15
N ILE A 153 -3.41 -6.55 -20.08
CA ILE A 153 -3.92 -6.60 -18.72
C ILE A 153 -3.21 -5.54 -17.90
N ALA A 154 -3.97 -4.89 -17.02
CA ALA A 154 -3.47 -3.92 -16.07
C ALA A 154 -4.10 -4.18 -14.71
N SER A 155 -3.34 -3.97 -13.64
CA SER A 155 -3.86 -4.04 -12.28
C SER A 155 -3.01 -3.24 -11.32
N GLN A 156 -3.65 -2.84 -10.24
CA GLN A 156 -3.06 -2.13 -9.12
C GLN A 156 -3.54 -2.78 -7.82
N ARG A 157 -2.66 -2.88 -6.82
CA ARG A 157 -2.97 -3.49 -5.53
C ARG A 157 -2.15 -2.86 -4.41
N LEU A 158 -2.82 -2.53 -3.31
CA LEU A 158 -2.13 -2.24 -2.06
C LEU A 158 -1.66 -3.54 -1.41
N THR A 159 -0.39 -3.60 -1.02
CA THR A 159 0.19 -4.76 -0.36
C THR A 159 1.17 -4.33 0.72
N PRO A 160 1.15 -4.99 1.88
CA PRO A 160 2.24 -4.87 2.84
C PRO A 160 3.50 -5.50 2.26
N LEU A 161 4.61 -4.78 2.31
CA LEU A 161 5.95 -5.26 1.96
C LEU A 161 6.91 -4.95 3.10
N ALA A 162 7.80 -5.89 3.36
CA ALA A 162 8.85 -5.77 4.35
C ALA A 162 10.20 -5.46 3.67
N ARG A 163 11.11 -4.86 4.42
CA ARG A 163 12.50 -4.69 4.04
C ARG A 163 13.11 -6.05 3.69
N GLY A 164 13.71 -6.12 2.51
CA GLY A 164 14.31 -7.33 1.97
C GLY A 164 13.38 -8.15 1.08
N ASP A 165 12.08 -7.85 1.04
CA ASP A 165 11.18 -8.48 0.07
C ASP A 165 11.66 -8.15 -1.35
N THR A 166 11.78 -9.17 -2.18
CA THR A 166 12.02 -8.99 -3.62
C THR A 166 10.77 -9.37 -4.39
N LEU A 167 10.26 -8.43 -5.16
CA LEU A 167 9.13 -8.62 -6.05
C LEU A 167 9.60 -9.21 -7.37
N CYS A 168 8.94 -10.30 -7.76
CA CYS A 168 9.09 -10.93 -9.05
C CYS A 168 7.79 -10.90 -9.84
N THR A 169 7.92 -10.78 -11.16
CA THR A 169 6.80 -10.87 -12.08
C THR A 169 7.07 -11.99 -13.08
N ASN A 170 6.06 -12.82 -13.34
CA ASN A 170 6.17 -13.96 -14.22
C ASN A 170 5.06 -13.91 -15.27
N LEU A 171 5.41 -14.16 -16.52
CA LEU A 171 4.49 -14.38 -17.63
C LEU A 171 4.57 -15.86 -18.04
N THR A 172 3.62 -16.66 -17.57
CA THR A 172 3.54 -18.06 -17.97
C THR A 172 2.75 -18.19 -19.26
N GLY A 173 3.24 -18.95 -20.23
CA GLY A 173 2.57 -19.18 -21.50
C GLY A 173 3.58 -19.17 -22.64
N THR A 174 3.09 -19.20 -23.88
CA THR A 174 3.92 -19.14 -25.09
C THR A 174 3.99 -17.73 -25.70
N LEU A 175 3.13 -16.82 -25.24
CA LEU A 175 3.06 -15.46 -25.78
C LEU A 175 4.08 -14.55 -25.11
N LEU A 176 4.76 -13.75 -25.93
CA LEU A 176 5.76 -12.79 -25.49
C LEU A 176 5.13 -11.40 -25.31
N PRO A 177 5.65 -10.58 -24.38
CA PRO A 177 5.24 -9.20 -24.24
C PRO A 177 5.66 -8.36 -25.46
N SER A 178 4.89 -7.30 -25.74
CA SER A 178 5.17 -6.31 -26.78
C SER A 178 6.53 -5.64 -26.56
N ARG A 179 7.23 -5.30 -27.65
CA ARG A 179 8.50 -4.57 -27.62
C ARG A 179 8.33 -3.07 -27.40
N ASN A 180 7.09 -2.58 -27.35
CA ASN A 180 6.82 -1.19 -27.08
C ASN A 180 6.95 -0.91 -25.57
N THR A 181 7.89 -0.04 -25.20
CA THR A 181 8.21 0.30 -23.81
C THR A 181 7.07 1.01 -23.08
N ASP A 182 6.15 1.64 -23.81
CA ASP A 182 4.98 2.31 -23.21
C ASP A 182 3.81 1.34 -22.93
N GLU A 183 3.89 0.10 -23.42
CA GLU A 183 2.79 -0.88 -23.32
C GLU A 183 2.99 -1.90 -22.20
N THR A 184 4.23 -2.05 -21.70
CA THR A 184 4.59 -3.01 -20.65
C THR A 184 5.48 -2.36 -19.59
N PHE A 185 4.92 -2.14 -18.40
CA PHE A 185 5.59 -1.46 -17.28
C PHE A 185 5.15 -2.04 -15.93
N PHE A 186 6.00 -1.87 -14.92
CA PHE A 186 5.79 -2.32 -13.56
C PHE A 186 6.30 -1.27 -12.59
N GLY A 187 5.53 -0.96 -11.55
CA GLY A 187 5.93 0.05 -10.60
C GLY A 187 5.40 -0.18 -9.20
N VAL A 188 5.99 0.55 -8.27
CA VAL A 188 5.59 0.59 -6.87
C VAL A 188 5.63 2.01 -6.35
N GLN A 189 4.79 2.29 -5.38
CA GLN A 189 4.79 3.53 -4.62
C GLN A 189 4.51 3.23 -3.15
N TRP A 190 5.40 3.65 -2.25
CA TRP A 190 5.15 3.61 -0.81
C TRP A 190 4.03 4.58 -0.46
N VAL A 191 3.02 4.09 0.27
CA VAL A 191 1.82 4.84 0.59
C VAL A 191 1.82 5.25 2.06
N ARG A 192 2.10 4.30 2.96
CA ARG A 192 2.05 4.51 4.41
C ARG A 192 2.84 3.42 5.14
N PRO A 193 3.28 3.67 6.39
CA PRO A 193 3.86 2.62 7.22
C PRO A 193 2.85 1.49 7.49
#